data_AF-A0A934S0K0-F1
#
_entry.id   AF-A0A934S0K0-F1
#
_cell.length_a   1.000
_cell.length_b   1.000
_cell.length_c   1.000
_cell.angle_alpha   90.00
_cell.angle_beta   90.00
_cell.angle_gamma   90.00
#
_symmetry.space_group_name_H-M   'P 1'
#
loop_
_entity.id
_entity.type
_entity.pdbx_description
1 polymer ?
#
loop_
_entity_poly.entity_id
_entity_poly.type
_entity_poly.pdbx_seq_one_letter_code
_entity_poly.pdbx_strand_id
1 'polypeptide(L)'
;MKHYVNISLLFAFAILIASAVLRFTEAFSIITTRVHIVFGLMILLLVGLHLSSRFNYLARAIVYPRRKADRAPTRAKLLALPVLSCGYLLFACFLNWWPVPQLISLGYEARHRAIIFRPEEGTAIRPIDNGIQLKRQGQNDISLSIEVEWGPAFDPSARFPAPFNNARPQIAIWAESSAGALIETFFVSEESAFTENLDWAGTEKRRVDILPVWRRQFTFVSGVDPDGKVDAYSGATPEHSFSVDNYIGDDPKGFYLSVEVNAPNDPNKYYHSNQAPENDGYSLPGVGQPSLYYSAFIDPEDPKDYYLMEYVGHGGTNNQDGDLNYDSKHITSAHDLIEKILVNVRRK
;
A
#
# COMPACT_ATOMS: atom_id res chain seq x y z
N MET A 1 12.98 -16.01 37.36
CA MET A 1 12.27 -16.50 36.14
C MET A 1 10.76 -16.29 36.18
N LYS A 2 10.00 -16.79 37.16
CA LYS A 2 8.52 -16.67 37.17
C LYS A 2 7.98 -15.22 37.19
N HIS A 3 8.55 -14.35 38.03
CA HIS A 3 8.16 -12.94 38.07
C HIS A 3 8.51 -12.22 36.77
N TYR A 4 9.69 -12.50 36.21
CA TYR A 4 10.10 -11.97 34.90
C TYR A 4 9.10 -12.37 33.80
N VAL A 5 8.78 -13.66 33.64
CA VAL A 5 7.83 -14.13 32.62
C VAL A 5 6.47 -13.47 32.76
N ASN A 6 5.93 -13.37 33.98
CA ASN A 6 4.62 -12.77 34.20
C ASN A 6 4.60 -11.25 33.93
N ILE A 7 5.64 -10.52 34.34
CA ILE A 7 5.77 -9.08 34.08
C ILE A 7 5.98 -8.84 32.58
N SER A 8 6.85 -9.61 31.93
CA SER A 8 7.05 -9.54 30.48
C SER A 8 5.77 -9.84 29.72
N LEU A 9 4.97 -10.83 30.17
CA LEU A 9 3.69 -11.17 29.54
C LEU A 9 2.68 -10.04 29.66
N LEU A 10 2.62 -9.35 30.80
CA LEU A 10 1.75 -8.17 30.98
C LEU A 10 2.10 -7.06 29.98
N PHE A 11 3.38 -6.67 29.91
CA PHE A 11 3.82 -5.61 28.98
C PHE A 11 3.64 -6.04 27.52
N ALA A 12 3.99 -7.27 27.19
CA ALA A 12 3.84 -7.80 25.84
C ALA A 12 2.38 -7.77 25.38
N PHE A 13 1.47 -8.18 26.26
CA PHE A 13 0.04 -8.19 26.00
C PHE A 13 -0.54 -6.79 25.83
N ALA A 14 -0.11 -5.82 26.66
CA ALA A 14 -0.51 -4.43 26.51
C ALA A 14 -0.07 -3.84 25.15
N ILE A 15 1.16 -4.12 24.73
CA ILE A 15 1.70 -3.70 23.41
C ILE A 15 0.93 -4.39 22.27
N LEU A 16 0.59 -5.67 22.44
CA LEU A 16 -0.19 -6.41 21.44
C LEU A 16 -1.60 -5.83 21.28
N ILE A 17 -2.29 -5.48 22.38
CA ILE A 17 -3.59 -4.82 22.34
C ILE A 17 -3.48 -3.46 21.65
N ALA A 18 -2.54 -2.62 22.08
CA ALA A 18 -2.37 -1.28 21.51
C ALA A 18 -2.09 -1.36 20.00
N SER A 19 -1.17 -2.23 19.58
CA SER A 19 -0.89 -2.45 18.15
C SER A 19 -2.06 -3.05 17.38
N ALA A 20 -2.88 -3.92 18.00
CA ALA A 20 -4.11 -4.44 17.37
C ALA A 20 -5.15 -3.35 17.15
N VAL A 21 -5.35 -2.46 18.14
CA VAL A 21 -6.26 -1.32 18.04
C VAL A 21 -5.79 -0.39 16.93
N LEU A 22 -4.50 -0.02 16.90
CA LEU A 22 -3.94 0.82 15.84
C LEU A 22 -4.15 0.22 14.45
N ARG A 23 -3.92 -1.09 14.27
CA ARG A 23 -4.18 -1.77 12.98
C ARG A 23 -5.65 -1.77 12.58
N PHE A 24 -6.56 -1.64 13.54
CA PHE A 24 -7.99 -1.62 13.28
C PHE A 24 -8.50 -0.19 12.99
N THR A 25 -7.93 0.82 13.64
CA THR A 25 -8.42 2.22 13.56
C THR A 25 -7.67 3.09 12.56
N GLU A 26 -6.42 2.76 12.25
CA GLU A 26 -5.54 3.54 11.37
C GLU A 26 -5.30 2.87 10.02
N ALA A 27 -4.72 3.63 9.08
CA ALA A 27 -4.21 3.12 7.82
C ALA A 27 -3.09 2.07 8.05
N PHE A 28 -2.83 1.28 7.00
CA PHE A 28 -1.75 0.29 7.06
C PHE A 28 -0.42 0.94 7.41
N SER A 29 0.30 0.36 8.38
CA SER A 29 1.64 0.79 8.78
C SER A 29 2.55 -0.41 9.00
N ILE A 30 3.71 -0.38 8.34
CA ILE A 30 4.75 -1.39 8.50
C ILE A 30 5.33 -1.39 9.92
N ILE A 31 5.37 -0.23 10.60
CA ILE A 31 5.85 -0.12 11.98
C ILE A 31 4.89 -0.85 12.91
N THR A 32 3.60 -0.54 12.85
CA THR A 32 2.58 -1.18 13.69
C THR A 32 2.52 -2.69 13.43
N THR A 33 2.65 -3.10 12.17
CA THR A 33 2.69 -4.52 11.78
C THR A 33 3.92 -5.24 12.36
N ARG A 34 5.12 -4.65 12.26
CA ARG A 34 6.34 -5.21 12.85
C ARG A 34 6.22 -5.35 14.37
N VAL A 35 5.76 -4.32 15.06
CA VAL A 35 5.52 -4.35 16.51
C VAL A 35 4.55 -5.47 16.86
N HIS A 36 3.41 -5.56 16.17
CA HIS A 36 2.40 -6.58 16.44
C HIS A 36 2.93 -8.01 16.26
N ILE A 37 3.64 -8.29 15.16
CA ILE A 37 4.17 -9.62 14.86
C ILE A 37 5.25 -10.02 15.86
N VAL A 38 6.22 -9.14 16.15
CA VAL A 38 7.32 -9.42 17.08
C VAL A 38 6.80 -9.67 18.49
N PHE A 39 5.89 -8.84 18.98
CA PHE A 39 5.31 -9.02 20.31
C PHE A 39 4.32 -10.19 20.36
N GLY A 40 3.64 -10.51 19.25
CA GLY A 40 2.84 -11.74 19.11
C GLY A 40 3.68 -13.01 19.27
N LEU A 41 4.83 -13.07 18.61
CA LEU A 41 5.79 -14.16 18.78
C LEU A 41 6.34 -14.22 20.21
N MET A 42 6.65 -13.06 20.80
CA MET A 42 7.13 -12.99 22.19
C MET A 42 6.07 -13.51 23.18
N ILE A 43 4.79 -13.16 23.01
CA ILE A 43 3.70 -13.71 23.83
C ILE A 43 3.62 -15.22 23.66
N LEU A 44 3.70 -15.75 22.44
CA LEU A 44 3.66 -17.20 22.20
C LEU A 44 4.75 -17.92 23.00
N LEU A 45 5.98 -17.40 22.99
CA LEU A 45 7.10 -17.94 23.76
C LEU A 45 6.88 -17.81 25.28
N LEU A 46 6.45 -16.64 25.76
CA LEU A 46 6.20 -16.38 27.18
C LEU A 46 5.04 -17.25 27.72
N VAL A 47 3.99 -17.45 26.94
CA VAL A 47 2.89 -18.37 27.25
C VAL A 47 3.40 -19.81 27.31
N GLY A 48 4.25 -20.23 26.36
CA GLY A 48 4.89 -21.54 26.38
C GLY A 48 5.74 -21.78 27.65
N LEU A 49 6.57 -20.80 28.03
CA LEU A 49 7.35 -20.82 29.28
C LEU A 49 6.45 -20.82 30.53
N HIS A 50 5.36 -20.05 30.50
CA HIS A 50 4.39 -20.01 31.58
C HIS A 50 3.72 -21.38 31.77
N LEU A 51 3.24 -21.98 30.67
CA LEU A 51 2.60 -23.30 30.65
C LEU A 51 3.56 -24.42 31.07
N SER A 52 4.81 -24.43 30.57
CA SER A 52 5.81 -25.44 30.95
C SER A 52 6.12 -25.39 32.45
N SER A 53 6.20 -24.18 33.02
CA SER A 53 6.38 -23.99 34.48
C SER A 53 5.19 -24.48 35.33
N ARG A 54 4.03 -24.68 34.70
CA ARG A 54 2.77 -25.12 35.32
C ARG A 54 2.29 -26.48 34.81
N PHE A 55 3.06 -27.16 33.99
CA PHE A 55 2.66 -28.39 33.33
C PHE A 55 2.19 -29.47 34.32
N ASN A 56 2.97 -29.69 35.39
CA ASN A 56 2.62 -30.66 36.44
C ASN A 56 1.33 -30.31 37.20
N TYR A 57 0.98 -29.03 37.30
CA TYR A 57 -0.27 -28.59 37.93
C TYR A 57 -1.46 -28.83 36.98
N LEU A 58 -1.31 -28.47 35.71
CA LEU A 58 -2.31 -28.71 34.65
C LEU A 58 -2.57 -30.21 34.47
N ALA A 59 -1.52 -31.03 34.35
CA ALA A 59 -1.63 -32.47 34.22
C ALA A 59 -2.37 -33.10 35.42
N ARG A 60 -2.07 -32.68 36.65
CA ARG A 60 -2.80 -33.16 37.83
C ARG A 60 -4.25 -32.67 37.89
N ALA A 61 -4.52 -31.44 37.44
CA ALA A 61 -5.88 -30.89 37.38
C ALA A 61 -6.77 -31.64 36.38
N ILE A 62 -6.18 -32.20 35.32
CA ILE A 62 -6.86 -33.01 34.29
C ILE A 62 -6.97 -34.48 34.72
N VAL A 63 -5.89 -35.08 35.26
CA VAL A 63 -5.79 -36.53 35.55
C VAL A 63 -6.38 -36.92 36.91
N TYR A 64 -6.31 -36.06 37.94
CA TYR A 64 -6.82 -36.34 39.28
C TYR A 64 -7.94 -35.37 39.67
N PRO A 65 -9.20 -35.65 39.27
CA PRO A 65 -10.32 -34.85 39.72
C PRO A 65 -10.46 -35.00 41.24
N ARG A 66 -10.27 -33.91 42.00
CA ARG A 66 -10.52 -33.88 43.45
C ARG A 66 -11.88 -34.52 43.75
N ARG A 67 -11.87 -35.70 44.37
CA ARG A 67 -13.04 -36.40 44.89
C ARG A 67 -13.37 -35.82 46.26
N LYS A 68 -14.28 -34.83 46.30
CA LYS A 68 -15.18 -34.63 47.44
C LYS A 68 -16.36 -33.74 47.04
N ALA A 69 -17.51 -34.15 47.52
CA ALA A 69 -18.84 -33.64 47.26
C ALA A 69 -18.94 -32.12 47.41
N ASP A 70 -19.20 -31.42 46.31
CA ASP A 70 -20.39 -30.58 46.11
C ASP A 70 -20.31 -29.86 44.75
N ARG A 71 -21.41 -29.95 43.98
CA ARG A 71 -21.67 -29.25 42.70
C ARG A 71 -20.68 -29.53 41.55
N ALA A 72 -20.87 -30.68 40.90
CA ALA A 72 -20.17 -31.08 39.68
C ALA A 72 -20.54 -30.38 38.34
N PRO A 73 -21.63 -29.58 38.16
CA PRO A 73 -21.95 -29.00 36.84
C PRO A 73 -21.15 -27.73 36.49
N THR A 74 -20.33 -27.19 37.40
CA THR A 74 -19.59 -25.92 37.20
C THR A 74 -18.29 -26.10 36.42
N ARG A 75 -17.56 -27.21 36.58
CA ARG A 75 -16.24 -27.39 35.93
C ARG A 75 -16.30 -27.75 34.44
N ALA A 76 -17.23 -28.62 34.05
CA ALA A 76 -17.43 -28.93 32.63
C ALA A 76 -17.88 -27.66 31.86
N LYS A 77 -18.76 -26.85 32.46
CA LYS A 77 -19.16 -25.54 31.91
C LYS A 77 -17.99 -24.55 31.84
N LEU A 78 -17.09 -24.53 32.83
CA LEU A 78 -15.90 -23.67 32.84
C LEU A 78 -14.90 -23.95 31.71
N LEU A 79 -14.83 -25.18 31.20
CA LEU A 79 -13.97 -25.53 30.06
C LEU A 79 -14.72 -25.54 28.73
N ALA A 80 -15.97 -26.00 28.72
CA ALA A 80 -16.78 -26.06 27.51
C ALA A 80 -17.14 -24.67 27.00
N LEU A 81 -17.44 -23.70 27.89
CA LEU A 81 -17.85 -22.37 27.48
C LEU A 81 -16.75 -21.62 26.69
N PRO A 82 -15.48 -21.53 27.16
CA PRO A 82 -14.42 -20.89 26.37
C PRO A 82 -14.14 -21.61 25.06
N VAL A 83 -14.17 -22.95 25.04
CA VAL A 83 -13.93 -23.73 23.82
C VAL A 83 -15.04 -23.48 22.80
N LEU A 84 -16.31 -23.50 23.22
CA LEU A 84 -17.44 -23.21 22.35
C LEU A 84 -17.45 -21.77 21.87
N SER A 85 -17.17 -20.78 22.75
CA SER A 85 -17.14 -19.37 22.36
C SER A 85 -15.99 -19.06 21.41
N CYS A 86 -14.78 -19.55 21.69
CA CYS A 86 -13.63 -19.36 20.80
C CYS A 86 -13.79 -20.12 19.49
N GLY A 87 -14.32 -21.34 19.54
CA GLY A 87 -14.63 -22.14 18.35
C GLY A 87 -15.68 -21.47 17.47
N TYR A 88 -16.75 -20.93 18.06
CA TYR A 88 -17.75 -20.16 17.35
C TYR A 88 -17.16 -18.91 16.71
N LEU A 89 -16.41 -18.09 17.46
CA LEU A 89 -15.79 -16.88 16.91
C LEU A 89 -14.80 -17.20 15.79
N LEU A 90 -14.00 -18.25 15.93
CA LEU A 90 -13.10 -18.70 14.88
C LEU A 90 -13.86 -19.11 13.61
N PHE A 91 -14.95 -19.88 13.76
CA PHE A 91 -15.79 -20.29 12.64
C PHE A 91 -16.51 -19.09 11.99
N ALA A 92 -16.96 -18.14 12.81
CA ALA A 92 -17.57 -16.91 12.34
C ALA A 92 -16.59 -16.05 11.53
N CYS A 93 -15.29 -16.05 11.85
CA CYS A 93 -14.27 -15.42 11.02
C CYS A 93 -14.15 -16.08 9.64
N PHE A 94 -14.15 -17.42 9.56
CA PHE A 94 -14.03 -18.13 8.29
C PHE A 94 -15.26 -17.97 7.38
N LEU A 95 -16.45 -17.94 7.97
CA LEU A 95 -17.70 -17.87 7.22
C LEU A 95 -18.30 -16.46 7.13
N ASN A 96 -17.58 -15.46 7.65
CA ASN A 96 -18.06 -14.07 7.73
C ASN A 96 -19.43 -13.95 8.43
N TRP A 97 -19.61 -14.68 9.54
CA TRP A 97 -20.86 -14.69 10.32
C TRP A 97 -20.87 -13.61 11.41
N TRP A 98 -22.08 -13.26 11.87
CA TRP A 98 -22.27 -12.35 13.00
C TRP A 98 -21.43 -12.78 14.22
N PRO A 99 -20.75 -11.86 14.93
CA PRO A 99 -20.72 -10.41 14.76
C PRO A 99 -19.54 -9.88 13.89
N VAL A 100 -18.83 -10.75 13.17
CA VAL A 100 -17.57 -10.39 12.47
C VAL A 100 -17.77 -9.27 11.44
N PRO A 101 -18.75 -9.31 10.51
CA PRO A 101 -18.95 -8.23 9.55
C PRO A 101 -19.20 -6.86 10.20
N GLN A 102 -19.98 -6.84 11.29
CA GLN A 102 -20.27 -5.62 12.04
C GLN A 102 -19.00 -5.02 12.62
N LEU A 103 -18.15 -5.86 13.22
CA LEU A 103 -16.89 -5.41 13.78
C LEU A 103 -15.96 -4.90 12.68
N ILE A 104 -15.77 -5.65 11.59
CA ILE A 104 -14.89 -5.26 10.48
C ILE A 104 -15.37 -3.96 9.81
N SER A 105 -16.69 -3.72 9.73
CA SER A 105 -17.25 -2.48 9.14
C SER A 105 -16.85 -1.19 9.87
N LEU A 106 -16.49 -1.28 11.16
CA LEU A 106 -16.01 -0.14 11.95
C LEU A 106 -14.52 0.16 11.72
N GLY A 107 -13.78 -0.79 11.12
CA GLY A 107 -12.36 -0.65 10.86
C GLY A 107 -12.04 0.44 9.84
N TYR A 108 -10.79 0.91 9.85
CA TYR A 108 -10.31 1.91 8.89
C TYR A 108 -10.50 1.45 7.44
N GLU A 109 -10.07 0.23 7.12
CA GLU A 109 -10.11 -0.30 5.75
C GLU A 109 -11.51 -0.37 5.16
N ALA A 110 -12.53 -0.68 5.99
CA ALA A 110 -13.90 -0.75 5.53
C ALA A 110 -14.47 0.65 5.25
N ARG A 111 -14.13 1.63 6.09
CA ARG A 111 -14.60 3.03 5.96
C ARG A 111 -13.93 3.78 4.81
N HIS A 112 -12.70 3.42 4.45
CA HIS A 112 -11.90 4.11 3.43
C HIS A 112 -11.71 3.29 2.16
N ARG A 113 -12.57 2.30 1.91
CA ARG A 113 -12.42 1.37 0.77
C ARG A 113 -12.30 2.10 -0.58
N ALA A 114 -13.00 3.21 -0.77
CA ALA A 114 -13.02 3.96 -2.04
C ALA A 114 -11.68 4.66 -2.36
N ILE A 115 -10.88 4.98 -1.34
CA ILE A 115 -9.60 5.67 -1.52
C ILE A 115 -8.40 4.72 -1.46
N ILE A 116 -8.57 3.51 -0.91
CA ILE A 116 -7.51 2.51 -0.81
C ILE A 116 -7.34 1.83 -2.16
N PHE A 117 -6.18 2.01 -2.77
CA PHE A 117 -5.80 1.28 -3.96
C PHE A 117 -5.41 -0.17 -3.59
N ARG A 118 -5.94 -1.13 -4.35
CA ARG A 118 -5.54 -2.54 -4.30
C ARG A 118 -5.28 -3.01 -5.73
N PRO A 119 -4.10 -3.57 -6.04
CA PRO A 119 -3.82 -4.07 -7.37
C PRO A 119 -4.74 -5.23 -7.72
N GLU A 120 -5.06 -5.37 -9.01
CA GLU A 120 -5.87 -6.49 -9.49
C GLU A 120 -5.16 -7.85 -9.33
N GLU A 121 -5.96 -8.91 -9.28
CA GLU A 121 -5.46 -10.28 -9.33
C GLU A 121 -4.62 -10.49 -10.60
N GLY A 122 -3.45 -11.15 -10.45
CA GLY A 122 -2.51 -11.36 -11.55
C GLY A 122 -1.40 -10.31 -11.68
N THR A 123 -1.42 -9.25 -10.84
CA THR A 123 -0.27 -8.34 -10.70
C THR A 123 0.69 -8.83 -9.61
N ALA A 124 1.97 -8.98 -9.95
CA ALA A 124 3.03 -9.29 -9.02
C ALA A 124 4.13 -8.22 -9.11
N ILE A 125 4.61 -7.76 -7.95
CA ILE A 125 5.72 -6.82 -7.84
C ILE A 125 6.86 -7.49 -7.09
N ARG A 126 8.08 -7.31 -7.59
CA ARG A 126 9.31 -7.81 -6.98
C ARG A 126 10.36 -6.70 -6.95
N PRO A 127 11.01 -6.45 -5.80
CA PRO A 127 12.22 -5.63 -5.78
C PRO A 127 13.37 -6.36 -6.47
N ILE A 128 14.09 -5.66 -7.34
CA ILE A 128 15.35 -6.11 -7.96
C ILE A 128 16.51 -5.28 -7.39
N ASP A 129 17.76 -5.66 -7.67
CA ASP A 129 18.95 -5.07 -7.03
C ASP A 129 18.94 -3.54 -7.09
N ASN A 130 18.67 -2.96 -8.27
CA ASN A 130 18.63 -1.51 -8.50
C ASN A 130 17.26 -1.02 -9.01
N GLY A 131 16.14 -1.62 -8.56
CA GLY A 131 14.86 -1.31 -9.19
C GLY A 131 13.65 -2.03 -8.62
N ILE A 132 12.56 -1.95 -9.37
CA ILE A 132 11.37 -2.79 -9.19
C ILE A 132 11.01 -3.45 -10.51
N GLN A 133 10.51 -4.68 -10.43
CA GLN A 133 9.93 -5.39 -11.55
C GLN A 133 8.47 -5.69 -11.24
N LEU A 134 7.58 -5.26 -12.12
CA LEU A 134 6.18 -5.59 -12.13
C LEU A 134 5.90 -6.60 -13.24
N LYS A 135 5.01 -7.54 -12.97
CA LYS A 135 4.44 -8.43 -13.96
C LYS A 135 2.93 -8.52 -13.78
N ARG A 136 2.17 -8.16 -14.81
CA ARG A 136 0.73 -8.37 -14.92
C ARG A 136 0.50 -9.55 -15.85
N GLN A 137 -0.09 -10.63 -15.35
CA GLN A 137 -0.51 -11.76 -16.15
C GLN A 137 -1.98 -11.60 -16.52
N GLY A 138 -2.27 -11.50 -17.81
CA GLY A 138 -3.60 -11.40 -18.38
C GLY A 138 -4.24 -12.76 -18.68
N GLN A 139 -5.42 -12.71 -19.27
CA GLN A 139 -6.07 -13.87 -19.89
C GLN A 139 -5.32 -14.28 -21.18
N ASN A 140 -5.46 -15.54 -21.58
CA ASN A 140 -4.91 -16.08 -22.84
C ASN A 140 -3.38 -15.98 -23.01
N ASP A 141 -2.60 -16.17 -21.93
CA ASP A 141 -1.12 -16.11 -21.91
C ASP A 141 -0.51 -14.75 -22.25
N ILE A 142 -1.32 -13.69 -22.37
CA ILE A 142 -0.83 -12.32 -22.48
C ILE A 142 -0.17 -11.93 -21.16
N SER A 143 1.02 -11.34 -21.22
CA SER A 143 1.65 -10.80 -20.02
C SER A 143 2.39 -9.52 -20.29
N LEU A 144 2.22 -8.56 -19.39
CA LEU A 144 2.94 -7.30 -19.38
C LEU A 144 3.97 -7.35 -18.24
N SER A 145 5.21 -6.96 -18.51
CA SER A 145 6.23 -6.77 -17.49
C SER A 145 6.84 -5.39 -17.61
N ILE A 146 7.02 -4.71 -16.48
CA ILE A 146 7.59 -3.37 -16.41
C ILE A 146 8.75 -3.44 -15.43
N GLU A 147 9.94 -3.09 -15.90
CA GLU A 147 11.15 -3.03 -15.10
C GLU A 147 11.60 -1.57 -14.99
N VAL A 148 11.56 -1.05 -13.76
CA VAL A 148 11.99 0.31 -13.44
C VAL A 148 13.35 0.21 -12.76
N GLU A 149 14.37 0.77 -13.39
CA GLU A 149 15.72 0.86 -12.84
C GLU A 149 15.97 2.26 -12.28
N TRP A 150 16.40 2.33 -11.03
CA TRP A 150 16.71 3.58 -10.34
C TRP A 150 18.04 4.15 -10.83
N GLY A 151 18.06 5.46 -11.07
CA GLY A 151 19.26 6.20 -11.45
C GLY A 151 20.09 6.63 -10.23
N PRO A 152 21.21 7.34 -10.45
CA PRO A 152 22.16 7.68 -9.40
C PRO A 152 21.65 8.69 -8.37
N ALA A 153 20.58 9.44 -8.65
CA ALA A 153 19.96 10.32 -7.66
C ALA A 153 19.07 9.57 -6.65
N PHE A 154 18.76 8.29 -6.90
CA PHE A 154 18.04 7.47 -5.95
C PHE A 154 18.94 7.10 -4.77
N ASP A 155 18.53 7.45 -3.55
CA ASP A 155 19.21 7.03 -2.33
C ASP A 155 18.84 5.57 -1.98
N PRO A 156 19.77 4.60 -2.05
CA PRO A 156 19.50 3.21 -1.67
C PRO A 156 19.12 3.07 -0.19
N SER A 157 19.51 4.02 0.66
CA SER A 157 19.10 4.06 2.07
C SER A 157 17.60 4.32 2.22
N ALA A 158 16.94 4.95 1.24
CA ALA A 158 15.48 5.06 1.19
C ALA A 158 14.78 3.68 1.10
N ARG A 159 15.48 2.61 0.69
CA ARG A 159 14.95 1.25 0.72
C ARG A 159 14.80 0.72 2.16
N PHE A 160 15.62 1.19 3.11
CA PHE A 160 15.62 0.79 4.51
C PHE A 160 15.48 2.01 5.42
N PRO A 161 14.28 2.31 5.93
CA PRO A 161 14.03 3.59 6.58
C PRO A 161 14.91 3.70 7.83
N ALA A 162 15.66 4.79 7.93
CA ALA A 162 16.37 5.12 9.14
C ALA A 162 15.34 5.42 10.26
N PRO A 163 15.66 5.22 11.54
CA PRO A 163 14.71 5.43 12.64
C PRO A 163 14.08 6.84 12.73
N PHE A 164 14.54 7.78 11.90
CA PHE A 164 14.12 9.19 11.87
C PHE A 164 13.96 9.77 10.44
N ASN A 165 14.01 8.93 9.40
CA ASN A 165 13.73 9.35 8.02
C ASN A 165 12.92 8.26 7.30
N ASN A 166 11.63 8.51 7.15
CA ASN A 166 10.68 7.57 6.56
C ASN A 166 10.32 7.92 5.12
N ALA A 167 10.78 9.07 4.60
CA ALA A 167 10.34 9.54 3.30
C ALA A 167 11.01 8.71 2.19
N ARG A 168 10.19 7.97 1.45
CA ARG A 168 10.63 7.19 0.29
C ARG A 168 10.16 7.83 -1.00
N PRO A 169 10.90 7.65 -2.11
CA PRO A 169 10.35 7.92 -3.43
C PRO A 169 9.02 7.18 -3.61
N GLN A 170 8.02 7.91 -4.09
CA GLN A 170 6.71 7.36 -4.40
C GLN A 170 6.63 7.16 -5.91
N ILE A 171 6.01 6.06 -6.34
CA ILE A 171 5.82 5.74 -7.75
C ILE A 171 4.40 5.23 -7.97
N ALA A 172 3.79 5.61 -9.10
CA ALA A 172 2.56 5.04 -9.62
C ALA A 172 2.82 4.51 -11.04
N ILE A 173 2.22 3.37 -11.36
CA ILE A 173 2.30 2.70 -12.67
C ILE A 173 0.89 2.32 -13.09
N TRP A 174 0.44 2.77 -14.25
CA TRP A 174 -0.91 2.54 -14.74
C TRP A 174 -0.98 2.51 -16.27
N ALA A 175 -2.10 2.06 -16.80
CA ALA A 175 -2.45 2.12 -18.23
C ALA A 175 -3.52 3.18 -18.48
N GLU A 176 -3.40 3.91 -19.57
CA GLU A 176 -4.39 4.86 -20.08
C GLU A 176 -4.78 4.51 -21.51
N SER A 177 -6.03 4.74 -21.87
CA SER A 177 -6.48 4.64 -23.26
C SER A 177 -5.82 5.72 -24.14
N SER A 178 -5.90 5.57 -25.46
CA SER A 178 -5.47 6.61 -26.41
C SER A 178 -6.19 7.96 -26.24
N ALA A 179 -7.33 7.97 -25.54
CA ALA A 179 -8.08 9.18 -25.20
C ALA A 179 -7.67 9.79 -23.84
N GLY A 180 -6.70 9.20 -23.13
CA GLY A 180 -6.21 9.68 -21.82
C GLY A 180 -7.05 9.25 -20.61
N ALA A 181 -8.02 8.35 -20.81
CA ALA A 181 -8.79 7.78 -19.69
C ALA A 181 -8.05 6.63 -19.03
N LEU A 182 -7.99 6.61 -17.69
CA LEU A 182 -7.43 5.52 -16.90
C LEU A 182 -8.12 4.18 -17.22
N ILE A 183 -7.31 3.18 -17.59
CA ILE A 183 -7.75 1.79 -17.76
C ILE A 183 -7.51 1.09 -16.42
N GLU A 184 -6.26 0.84 -16.06
CA GLU A 184 -5.90 0.01 -14.91
C GLU A 184 -4.72 0.65 -14.17
N THR A 185 -4.80 0.74 -12.84
CA THR A 185 -3.61 1.04 -12.03
C THR A 185 -2.95 -0.28 -11.61
N PHE A 186 -1.70 -0.49 -12.02
CA PHE A 186 -0.96 -1.71 -11.71
C PHE A 186 -0.25 -1.62 -10.37
N PHE A 187 0.30 -0.45 -10.05
CA PHE A 187 1.09 -0.27 -8.84
C PHE A 187 1.06 1.17 -8.34
N VAL A 188 1.05 1.30 -7.02
CA VAL A 188 1.28 2.55 -6.30
C VAL A 188 2.12 2.19 -5.08
N SER A 189 3.12 3.01 -4.76
CA SER A 189 3.91 2.84 -3.53
C SER A 189 3.00 2.68 -2.30
N GLU A 190 3.38 1.78 -1.39
CA GLU A 190 2.57 1.34 -0.24
C GLU A 190 1.97 2.51 0.57
N GLU A 191 2.79 3.53 0.89
CA GLU A 191 2.34 4.69 1.66
C GLU A 191 1.24 5.48 0.93
N SER A 192 1.37 5.63 -0.40
CA SER A 192 0.36 6.28 -1.25
C SER A 192 -0.81 5.36 -1.62
N ALA A 193 -0.75 4.05 -1.37
CA ALA A 193 -1.82 3.13 -1.69
C ALA A 193 -2.95 3.13 -0.63
N PHE A 194 -2.62 3.32 0.65
CA PHE A 194 -3.53 3.07 1.78
C PHE A 194 -4.09 4.30 2.48
N THR A 195 -3.54 5.50 2.24
CA THR A 195 -3.97 6.75 2.90
C THR A 195 -3.91 7.93 1.93
N GLU A 196 -4.78 8.92 2.10
CA GLU A 196 -4.69 10.20 1.37
C GLU A 196 -3.58 11.10 1.91
N ASN A 197 -3.36 11.06 3.23
CA ASN A 197 -2.35 11.85 3.91
C ASN A 197 -1.23 10.95 4.40
N LEU A 198 0.01 11.29 4.06
CA LEU A 198 1.21 10.55 4.44
C LEU A 198 2.24 11.51 5.04
N ASP A 199 3.01 11.00 6.01
CA ASP A 199 4.20 11.69 6.48
C ASP A 199 5.29 11.56 5.41
N TRP A 200 5.56 12.66 4.72
CA TRP A 200 6.57 12.74 3.68
C TRP A 200 7.53 13.90 4.00
N ALA A 201 8.79 13.54 4.17
CA ALA A 201 9.86 14.44 4.61
C ALA A 201 9.60 15.15 5.96
N GLY A 202 8.92 14.48 6.90
CA GLY A 202 8.65 15.02 8.24
C GLY A 202 7.47 15.99 8.28
N THR A 203 6.69 16.04 7.20
CA THR A 203 5.46 16.84 7.11
C THR A 203 4.34 16.01 6.51
N GLU A 204 3.12 16.24 6.96
CA GLU A 204 1.96 15.63 6.33
C GLU A 204 1.78 16.20 4.91
N LYS A 205 1.62 15.30 3.94
CA LYS A 205 1.40 15.59 2.53
C LYS A 205 0.24 14.75 2.01
N ARG A 206 -0.53 15.33 1.11
CA ARG A 206 -1.57 14.59 0.38
C ARG A 206 -0.95 13.83 -0.78
N ARG A 207 -1.61 12.78 -1.25
CA ARG A 207 -1.21 12.05 -2.48
C ARG A 207 -1.09 12.97 -3.69
N VAL A 208 -2.02 13.92 -3.83
CA VAL A 208 -1.98 14.91 -4.92
C VAL A 208 -0.76 15.84 -4.84
N ASP A 209 -0.17 16.03 -3.67
CA ASP A 209 1.04 16.85 -3.52
C ASP A 209 2.31 16.10 -3.99
N ILE A 210 2.23 14.78 -4.17
CA ILE A 210 3.37 13.90 -4.45
C ILE A 210 3.26 13.23 -5.83
N LEU A 211 2.10 12.67 -6.15
CA LEU A 211 1.77 12.01 -7.42
C LEU A 211 0.51 12.66 -8.04
N PRO A 212 0.58 13.97 -8.39
CA PRO A 212 -0.58 14.74 -8.86
C PRO A 212 -1.22 14.16 -10.13
N VAL A 213 -0.43 13.64 -11.07
CA VAL A 213 -0.94 13.19 -12.38
C VAL A 213 -1.79 11.93 -12.20
N TRP A 214 -1.23 10.92 -11.53
CA TRP A 214 -1.95 9.69 -11.22
C TRP A 214 -3.15 9.95 -10.31
N ARG A 215 -3.00 10.79 -9.27
CA ARG A 215 -4.09 11.02 -8.31
C ARG A 215 -5.31 11.66 -8.99
N ARG A 216 -5.10 12.53 -9.99
CA ARG A 216 -6.17 13.08 -10.82
C ARG A 216 -6.88 12.01 -11.63
N GLN A 217 -6.14 11.13 -12.31
CA GLN A 217 -6.71 10.00 -13.05
C GLN A 217 -7.52 9.07 -12.12
N PHE A 218 -7.00 8.84 -10.92
CA PHE A 218 -7.69 8.06 -9.90
C PHE A 218 -8.98 8.75 -9.39
N THR A 219 -9.01 10.08 -9.26
CA THR A 219 -10.25 10.82 -8.93
C THR A 219 -11.33 10.57 -9.98
N PHE A 220 -10.98 10.66 -11.27
CA PHE A 220 -11.95 10.51 -12.34
C PHE A 220 -12.62 9.14 -12.35
N VAL A 221 -11.91 8.07 -11.97
CA VAL A 221 -12.47 6.70 -11.91
C VAL A 221 -13.12 6.39 -10.57
N SER A 222 -12.49 6.77 -9.45
CA SER A 222 -13.02 6.48 -8.11
C SER A 222 -14.22 7.35 -7.73
N GLY A 223 -14.35 8.51 -8.37
CA GLY A 223 -15.31 9.54 -8.02
C GLY A 223 -15.06 10.18 -6.67
N VAL A 224 -13.84 10.09 -6.13
CA VAL A 224 -13.46 10.67 -4.83
C VAL A 224 -12.29 11.64 -5.02
N ASP A 225 -12.54 12.91 -4.70
CA ASP A 225 -11.52 13.95 -4.77
C ASP A 225 -10.48 13.81 -3.64
N PRO A 226 -9.35 14.55 -3.70
CA PRO A 226 -8.34 14.51 -2.63
C PRO A 226 -8.84 14.95 -1.24
N ASP A 227 -9.99 15.65 -1.16
CA ASP A 227 -10.63 16.03 0.11
C ASP A 227 -11.57 14.92 0.66
N GLY A 228 -11.71 13.82 -0.07
CA GLY A 228 -12.60 12.70 0.30
C GLY A 228 -14.08 12.97 0.00
N LYS A 229 -14.40 14.01 -0.77
CA LYS A 229 -15.77 14.28 -1.22
C LYS A 229 -16.07 13.41 -2.44
N VAL A 230 -17.27 12.84 -2.44
CA VAL A 230 -17.78 12.12 -3.61
C VAL A 230 -18.11 13.16 -4.67
N ASP A 231 -17.35 13.15 -5.76
CA ASP A 231 -17.67 13.92 -6.95
C ASP A 231 -18.77 13.18 -7.73
N ALA A 232 -19.99 13.71 -7.61
CA ALA A 232 -21.20 13.17 -8.22
C ALA A 232 -21.19 13.20 -9.76
N TYR A 233 -20.25 13.91 -10.39
CA TYR A 233 -20.13 14.00 -11.85
C TYR A 233 -19.22 12.92 -12.45
N SER A 234 -18.26 12.40 -11.68
CA SER A 234 -17.33 11.33 -12.09
C SER A 234 -17.89 9.90 -11.98
N GLY A 235 -19.15 9.74 -11.59
CA GLY A 235 -19.77 8.44 -11.30
C GLY A 235 -20.16 7.57 -12.51
N ALA A 236 -19.49 7.67 -13.65
CA ALA A 236 -19.89 6.95 -14.86
C ALA A 236 -18.75 6.16 -15.51
N THR A 237 -18.39 5.03 -14.90
CA THR A 237 -18.25 3.82 -15.72
C THR A 237 -18.76 2.60 -14.95
N PRO A 238 -20.08 2.35 -14.99
CA PRO A 238 -20.65 1.12 -14.48
C PRO A 238 -20.19 -0.03 -15.39
N GLU A 239 -19.49 -1.01 -14.81
CA GLU A 239 -19.33 -2.36 -15.35
C GLU A 239 -18.71 -2.52 -16.76
N HIS A 240 -17.54 -1.94 -16.99
CA HIS A 240 -16.59 -2.56 -17.91
C HIS A 240 -15.36 -2.98 -17.12
N SER A 241 -14.96 -4.25 -17.25
CA SER A 241 -13.67 -4.71 -16.74
C SER A 241 -12.59 -3.92 -17.48
N PHE A 242 -12.02 -2.91 -16.82
CA PHE A 242 -10.91 -2.15 -17.37
C PHE A 242 -9.62 -2.95 -17.23
N SER A 243 -9.56 -4.09 -17.92
CA SER A 243 -8.37 -4.91 -18.00
C SER A 243 -7.56 -4.52 -19.23
N VAL A 244 -6.24 -4.42 -19.05
CA VAL A 244 -5.30 -4.23 -20.17
C VAL A 244 -5.42 -5.35 -21.22
N ASP A 245 -5.96 -6.52 -20.84
CA ASP A 245 -6.16 -7.68 -21.73
C ASP A 245 -7.04 -7.34 -22.94
N ASN A 246 -8.08 -6.53 -22.73
CA ASN A 246 -8.99 -6.11 -23.81
C ASN A 246 -8.30 -5.22 -24.85
N TYR A 247 -7.23 -4.53 -24.46
CA TYR A 247 -6.46 -3.61 -25.30
C TYR A 247 -5.28 -4.30 -26.01
N ILE A 248 -4.84 -5.47 -25.53
CA ILE A 248 -3.77 -6.27 -26.16
C ILE A 248 -4.35 -7.41 -27.01
N GLY A 249 -5.49 -7.99 -26.60
CA GLY A 249 -6.09 -9.18 -27.21
C GLY A 249 -7.18 -8.88 -28.24
N ASP A 250 -8.41 -8.66 -27.77
CA ASP A 250 -9.62 -8.84 -28.59
C ASP A 250 -10.12 -7.56 -29.32
N ASP A 251 -9.73 -6.34 -28.90
CA ASP A 251 -9.99 -5.06 -29.60
C ASP A 251 -8.74 -4.16 -29.52
N PRO A 252 -7.76 -4.31 -30.43
CA PRO A 252 -6.44 -3.67 -30.32
C PRO A 252 -6.52 -2.16 -30.57
N LYS A 253 -6.99 -1.43 -29.57
CA LYS A 253 -6.73 0.00 -29.44
C LYS A 253 -5.46 0.11 -28.62
N GLY A 254 -4.41 0.70 -29.20
CA GLY A 254 -3.20 0.96 -28.43
C GLY A 254 -3.49 1.80 -27.20
N PHE A 255 -2.65 1.60 -26.19
CA PHE A 255 -2.79 2.22 -24.88
C PHE A 255 -1.44 2.79 -24.44
N TYR A 256 -1.48 3.78 -23.56
CA TYR A 256 -0.28 4.32 -22.93
C TYR A 256 -0.03 3.57 -21.64
N LEU A 257 1.21 3.15 -21.43
CA LEU A 257 1.72 2.86 -20.10
C LEU A 257 2.32 4.13 -19.54
N SER A 258 2.00 4.40 -18.28
CA SER A 258 2.34 5.64 -17.59
C SER A 258 3.04 5.30 -16.30
N VAL A 259 4.13 6.01 -16.02
CA VAL A 259 4.86 5.95 -14.76
C VAL A 259 5.06 7.36 -14.24
N GLU A 260 4.61 7.62 -13.02
CA GLU A 260 4.89 8.86 -12.30
C GLU A 260 5.74 8.55 -11.08
N VAL A 261 6.80 9.33 -10.88
CA VAL A 261 7.73 9.15 -9.77
C VAL A 261 8.06 10.47 -9.11
N ASN A 262 8.16 10.48 -7.78
CA ASN A 262 8.57 11.67 -7.04
C ASN A 262 9.48 11.29 -5.87
N ALA A 263 10.48 12.12 -5.61
CA ALA A 263 11.46 11.94 -4.54
C ALA A 263 11.28 13.00 -3.44
N PRO A 264 11.36 12.61 -2.16
CA PRO A 264 11.27 13.57 -1.06
C PRO A 264 12.55 14.39 -0.94
N ASN A 265 12.43 15.60 -0.40
CA ASN A 265 13.55 16.48 -0.08
C ASN A 265 14.50 16.74 -1.26
N ASP A 266 13.98 16.98 -2.45
CA ASP A 266 14.79 17.21 -3.66
C ASP A 266 14.72 18.66 -4.18
N PRO A 267 15.03 19.69 -3.36
CA PRO A 267 14.99 21.08 -3.81
C PRO A 267 16.17 21.40 -4.73
N ASN A 268 15.99 22.42 -5.57
CA ASN A 268 17.07 23.00 -6.35
C ASN A 268 17.03 24.54 -6.32
N LYS A 269 17.75 25.22 -7.21
CA LYS A 269 17.79 26.69 -7.27
C LYS A 269 16.46 27.34 -7.68
N TYR A 270 15.60 26.60 -8.37
CA TYR A 270 14.31 27.06 -8.87
C TYR A 270 13.16 26.51 -8.02
N TYR A 271 13.13 25.19 -7.83
CA TYR A 271 12.13 24.49 -7.03
C TYR A 271 12.52 24.42 -5.55
N HIS A 272 11.93 25.27 -4.73
CA HIS A 272 12.14 25.26 -3.28
C HIS A 272 11.03 25.98 -2.50
N SER A 273 10.91 25.65 -1.21
CA SER A 273 9.92 26.26 -0.30
C SER A 273 10.30 27.65 0.21
N ASN A 274 11.57 28.05 0.07
CA ASN A 274 12.08 29.34 0.55
C ASN A 274 11.83 30.48 -0.44
N GLN A 275 10.65 30.53 -1.04
CA GLN A 275 10.19 31.61 -1.92
C GLN A 275 8.70 31.84 -1.72
N ALA A 276 8.18 32.92 -2.31
CA ALA A 276 6.79 33.27 -2.18
C ALA A 276 5.90 32.25 -2.93
N PRO A 277 4.75 31.82 -2.37
CA PRO A 277 3.88 30.82 -2.98
C PRO A 277 3.45 31.14 -4.41
N GLU A 278 3.32 32.41 -4.76
CA GLU A 278 2.96 32.89 -6.08
C GLU A 278 4.03 32.67 -7.16
N ASN A 279 5.28 32.37 -6.78
CA ASN A 279 6.35 32.11 -7.74
C ASN A 279 6.19 30.73 -8.36
N ASP A 280 6.40 30.61 -9.68
CA ASP A 280 6.30 29.34 -10.41
C ASP A 280 7.22 28.23 -9.88
N GLY A 281 8.36 28.59 -9.28
CA GLY A 281 9.28 27.66 -8.64
C GLY A 281 8.85 27.21 -7.23
N TYR A 282 7.81 27.80 -6.64
CA TYR A 282 7.43 27.44 -5.27
C TYR A 282 7.07 25.96 -5.18
N SER A 283 7.66 25.29 -4.19
CA SER A 283 7.35 23.90 -3.84
C SER A 283 7.00 23.81 -2.36
N LEU A 284 6.11 22.89 -2.01
CA LEU A 284 5.82 22.63 -0.59
C LEU A 284 7.10 22.17 0.15
N PRO A 285 7.24 22.51 1.45
CA PRO A 285 8.34 22.01 2.27
C PRO A 285 8.41 20.48 2.21
N GLY A 286 9.61 19.94 2.01
CA GLY A 286 9.84 18.49 1.93
C GLY A 286 9.60 17.85 0.55
N VAL A 287 9.07 18.60 -0.43
CA VAL A 287 8.90 18.14 -1.81
C VAL A 287 10.14 18.48 -2.63
N GLY A 288 10.33 19.76 -2.96
CA GLY A 288 11.38 20.20 -3.88
C GLY A 288 10.90 20.13 -5.33
N GLN A 289 11.66 19.47 -6.19
CA GLN A 289 11.34 19.30 -7.62
C GLN A 289 10.00 18.56 -7.83
N PRO A 290 9.30 18.85 -8.94
CA PRO A 290 8.03 18.19 -9.26
C PRO A 290 8.22 16.72 -9.61
N SER A 291 7.12 15.97 -9.56
CA SER A 291 7.07 14.57 -9.98
C SER A 291 7.40 14.43 -11.47
N LEU A 292 8.10 13.37 -11.87
CA LEU A 292 8.42 13.09 -13.27
C LEU A 292 7.44 12.07 -13.84
N TYR A 293 7.00 12.31 -15.08
CA TYR A 293 6.06 11.48 -15.80
C TYR A 293 6.73 10.88 -17.05
N TYR A 294 6.68 9.56 -17.13
CA TYR A 294 7.21 8.75 -18.22
C TYR A 294 6.06 8.03 -18.90
N SER A 295 6.15 7.87 -20.22
CA SER A 295 5.13 7.13 -20.97
C SER A 295 5.71 6.31 -22.13
N ALA A 296 5.00 5.26 -22.50
CA ALA A 296 5.21 4.52 -23.75
C ALA A 296 3.85 4.14 -24.34
N PHE A 297 3.66 4.40 -25.62
CA PHE A 297 2.50 3.90 -26.35
C PHE A 297 2.74 2.45 -26.77
N ILE A 298 1.87 1.56 -26.32
CA ILE A 298 1.88 0.15 -26.70
C ILE A 298 0.91 -0.01 -27.85
N ASP A 299 1.48 -0.11 -29.05
CA ASP A 299 0.75 -0.47 -30.26
C ASP A 299 0.59 -2.01 -30.30
N PRO A 300 -0.65 -2.54 -30.30
CA PRO A 300 -0.88 -3.97 -30.38
C PRO A 300 -0.49 -4.54 -31.76
N GLU A 301 -0.46 -3.71 -32.80
CA GLU A 301 -0.03 -4.10 -34.15
C GLU A 301 1.50 -4.09 -34.33
N ASP A 302 2.25 -3.46 -33.42
CA ASP A 302 3.71 -3.43 -33.49
C ASP A 302 4.29 -4.81 -33.09
N PRO A 303 5.10 -5.45 -33.95
CA PRO A 303 5.72 -6.74 -33.66
C PRO A 303 6.78 -6.69 -32.55
N LYS A 304 7.12 -5.51 -32.02
CA LYS A 304 8.07 -5.37 -30.92
C LYS A 304 7.49 -5.86 -29.60
N ASP A 305 8.24 -6.70 -28.91
CA ASP A 305 7.90 -7.13 -27.53
C ASP A 305 8.48 -6.20 -26.46
N TYR A 306 9.37 -5.27 -26.83
CA TYR A 306 10.07 -4.40 -25.89
C TYR A 306 9.89 -2.93 -26.24
N TYR A 307 9.58 -2.13 -25.21
CA TYR A 307 9.41 -0.68 -25.31
C TYR A 307 10.21 -0.01 -24.20
N LEU A 308 10.93 1.04 -24.56
CA LEU A 308 11.58 1.92 -23.59
C LEU A 308 10.61 3.08 -23.32
N MET A 309 10.30 3.35 -22.06
CA MET A 309 9.50 4.53 -21.73
C MET A 309 10.36 5.78 -21.82
N GLU A 310 9.77 6.85 -22.33
CA GLU A 310 10.42 8.14 -22.47
C GLU A 310 9.92 9.11 -21.40
N TYR A 311 10.80 10.01 -20.96
CA TYR A 311 10.38 11.15 -20.15
C TYR A 311 9.49 12.07 -21.01
N VAL A 312 8.27 12.32 -20.55
CA VAL A 312 7.29 13.15 -21.27
C VAL A 312 7.17 14.52 -20.62
N GLY A 313 7.20 14.61 -19.30
CA GLY A 313 7.01 15.86 -18.58
C GLY A 313 6.99 15.68 -17.08
N HIS A 314 6.48 16.68 -16.36
CA HIS A 314 6.40 16.66 -14.91
C HIS A 314 5.03 17.13 -14.40
N GLY A 315 4.66 16.68 -13.19
CA GLY A 315 3.41 17.02 -12.51
C GLY A 315 3.65 17.79 -11.21
N GLY A 316 2.87 18.86 -10.99
CA GLY A 316 3.12 19.87 -9.94
C GLY A 316 4.15 20.92 -10.40
N THR A 317 4.44 22.03 -9.71
CA THR A 317 3.89 22.71 -8.52
C THR A 317 3.20 24.03 -8.90
N ASN A 318 2.79 24.82 -7.90
CA ASN A 318 1.86 25.96 -7.85
C ASN A 318 0.36 25.63 -7.93
N ASN A 319 -0.08 24.84 -8.92
CA ASN A 319 -1.52 24.59 -9.11
C ASN A 319 -2.03 23.20 -8.67
N GLN A 320 -1.17 22.19 -8.51
CA GLN A 320 -1.56 20.82 -8.08
C GLN A 320 -2.75 20.20 -8.84
N ASP A 321 -3.12 20.75 -10.00
CA ASP A 321 -4.31 20.38 -10.77
C ASP A 321 -4.17 19.02 -11.48
N GLY A 322 -3.00 18.36 -11.37
CA GLY A 322 -2.71 17.10 -12.04
C GLY A 322 -2.48 17.24 -13.55
N ASP A 323 -2.23 18.46 -14.02
CA ASP A 323 -1.84 18.72 -15.41
C ASP A 323 -0.34 18.47 -15.63
N LEU A 324 -0.02 17.96 -16.82
CA LEU A 324 1.35 17.72 -17.24
C LEU A 324 1.98 19.00 -17.79
N ASN A 325 3.18 19.31 -17.30
CA ASN A 325 4.03 20.35 -17.85
C ASN A 325 5.20 19.71 -18.63
N TYR A 326 5.41 20.19 -19.85
CA TYR A 326 6.42 19.67 -20.77
C TYR A 326 7.75 20.43 -20.71
N ASP A 327 7.82 21.56 -20.01
CA ASP A 327 9.06 22.33 -19.84
C ASP A 327 9.92 21.74 -18.71
N SER A 328 11.01 21.06 -19.08
CA SER A 328 11.95 20.47 -18.12
C SER A 328 13.16 21.34 -17.78
N LYS A 329 13.21 22.61 -18.23
CA LYS A 329 14.40 23.48 -18.12
C LYS A 329 14.94 23.63 -16.70
N HIS A 330 14.07 23.53 -15.70
CA HIS A 330 14.41 23.71 -14.29
C HIS A 330 14.53 22.41 -13.50
N ILE A 331 14.35 21.26 -14.16
CA ILE A 331 14.54 19.93 -13.57
C ILE A 331 16.03 19.58 -13.61
N THR A 332 16.55 19.04 -12.52
CA THR A 332 17.96 18.79 -12.27
C THR A 332 18.14 17.35 -11.77
N SER A 333 18.43 17.13 -10.48
CA SER A 333 18.64 15.81 -9.88
C SER A 333 17.46 14.85 -10.08
N ALA A 334 16.23 15.36 -10.19
CA ALA A 334 15.07 14.52 -10.43
C ALA A 334 15.20 13.72 -11.75
N HIS A 335 15.84 14.26 -12.79
CA HIS A 335 16.05 13.51 -14.05
C HIS A 335 16.88 12.24 -13.84
N ASP A 336 17.76 12.25 -12.85
CA ASP A 336 18.66 11.14 -12.53
C ASP A 336 18.01 10.15 -11.54
N LEU A 337 16.70 10.28 -11.24
CA LEU A 337 15.98 9.34 -10.38
C LEU A 337 15.74 8.00 -11.07
N ILE A 338 15.53 8.01 -12.39
CA ILE A 338 15.22 6.83 -13.19
C ILE A 338 16.29 6.68 -14.25
N GLU A 339 16.98 5.55 -14.25
CA GLU A 339 17.96 5.23 -15.29
C GLU A 339 17.23 4.81 -16.58
N LYS A 340 16.23 3.93 -16.44
CA LYS A 340 15.38 3.47 -17.54
C LYS A 340 14.12 2.78 -17.02
N ILE A 341 13.10 2.73 -17.88
CA ILE A 341 11.93 1.89 -17.67
C ILE A 341 11.73 1.03 -18.91
N LEU A 342 11.90 -0.28 -18.75
CA LEU A 342 11.73 -1.26 -19.82
C LEU A 342 10.39 -1.96 -19.68
N VAL A 343 9.58 -1.88 -20.72
CA VAL A 343 8.33 -2.63 -20.83
C VAL A 343 8.57 -3.83 -21.74
N ASN A 344 8.10 -4.99 -21.30
CA ASN A 344 7.98 -6.20 -22.10
C ASN A 344 6.51 -6.59 -22.24
N VAL A 345 6.03 -6.71 -23.48
CA VAL A 345 4.69 -7.19 -23.81
C VAL A 345 4.86 -8.55 -24.46
N ARG A 346 4.38 -9.61 -23.80
CA ARG A 346 4.27 -10.93 -24.42
C ARG A 346 2.88 -11.11 -24.98
N ARG A 347 2.82 -11.28 -26.29
CA ARG A 347 1.62 -11.60 -27.08
C ARG A 347 1.61 -13.09 -27.41
N LYS A 348 0.44 -13.62 -27.75
CA LYS A 348 0.23 -15.03 -28.08
C LYS A 348 0.95 -15.47 -29.36
#